data_AF-A0AAD8ERH3-F1
#
_entry.id   AF-A0AAD8ERH3-F1
#
_cell.length_a   1.000
_cell.length_b   1.000
_cell.length_c   1.000
_cell.angle_alpha   90.00
_cell.angle_beta   90.00
_cell.angle_gamma   90.00
#
_symmetry.space_group_name_H-M   'P 1'
#
loop_
_entity.id
_entity.type
_entity.pdbx_description
1 polymer ?
#
loop_
_entity_poly.entity_id
_entity_poly.type
_entity_poly.pdbx_seq_one_letter_code
_entity_poly.pdbx_strand_id
1 'polypeptide(L)'
;MPARTVVFDSIRKFDGHGMRTLQPAEYIQMAGRAGRRGLDQTGTVIIMCKDDVPEERDLKSMMLGTPTILKSKFRLTYSMILNLFRVEKYQ
;
A
#
# COMPACT_ATOMS: atom_id res chain seq x y z
N MET A 1 -9.26 -4.06 -10.59
CA MET A 1 -10.63 -3.56 -10.81
C MET A 1 -10.69 -2.10 -10.35
N PRO A 2 -10.95 -1.12 -11.24
CA PRO A 2 -11.13 0.28 -10.87
C PRO A 2 -12.56 0.59 -10.42
N ALA A 3 -12.72 1.57 -9.52
CA ALA A 3 -14.01 2.04 -9.00
C ALA A 3 -14.21 3.52 -9.35
N ARG A 4 -15.46 4.01 -9.39
CA ARG A 4 -15.72 5.44 -9.59
C ARG A 4 -15.21 6.27 -8.41
N THR A 5 -15.51 5.79 -7.20
CA THR A 5 -15.15 6.44 -5.94
C THR A 5 -14.51 5.44 -4.99
N VAL A 6 -13.48 5.87 -4.26
CA VAL A 6 -12.89 5.11 -3.15
C VAL A 6 -13.19 5.85 -1.86
N VAL A 7 -13.66 5.12 -0.85
CA VAL A 7 -13.96 5.68 0.47
C VAL A 7 -13.08 4.98 1.51
N PHE A 8 -12.32 5.76 2.26
CA PHE A 8 -11.53 5.30 3.39
C PHE A 8 -12.35 5.46 4.67
N ASP A 9 -12.64 4.33 5.33
CA ASP A 9 -13.31 4.34 6.63
C ASP A 9 -12.40 4.89 7.75
N SER A 10 -11.09 4.62 7.64
CA SER A 10 -10.06 5.13 8.54
C SER A 10 -8.73 5.28 7.80
N ILE A 11 -7.90 6.20 8.28
CA ILE A 11 -6.50 6.37 7.84
C ILE A 11 -5.51 5.56 8.69
N ARG A 12 -5.99 4.80 9.67
CA ARG A 12 -5.16 3.92 10.51
C ARG A 12 -5.39 2.45 10.15
N LYS A 13 -4.31 1.67 10.19
CA LYS A 13 -4.28 0.25 9.86
C LYS A 13 -3.42 -0.50 10.87
N PHE A 14 -3.86 -1.71 11.24
CA PHE A 14 -3.04 -2.64 12.02
C PHE A 14 -2.01 -3.33 11.11
N ASP A 15 -0.73 -3.27 11.48
CA ASP A 15 0.37 -3.83 10.67
C ASP A 15 0.94 -5.16 11.18
N GLY A 16 0.28 -5.77 12.18
CA GLY A 16 0.76 -6.96 12.88
C GLY A 16 1.39 -6.67 14.23
N HIS A 17 1.81 -5.43 14.48
CA HIS A 17 2.39 -5.00 15.75
C HIS A 17 1.55 -3.92 16.44
N GLY A 18 1.00 -2.98 15.68
CA GLY A 18 0.22 -1.89 16.25
C GLY A 18 -0.67 -1.18 15.22
N MET A 19 -1.48 -0.27 15.73
CA MET A 19 -2.24 0.66 14.90
C MET A 19 -1.35 1.81 14.47
N ARG A 20 -1.19 2.00 13.16
CA ARG A 20 -0.41 3.11 12.59
C ARG A 20 -1.16 3.77 11.44
N THR A 21 -0.78 5.00 11.11
CA THR A 21 -1.26 5.69 9.91
C THR A 21 -0.78 4.95 8.65
N LEU A 22 -1.59 5.01 7.59
CA LEU A 22 -1.23 4.49 6.28
C LEU A 22 0.06 5.13 5.77
N GLN A 23 0.93 4.31 5.18
CA GLN A 23 2.11 4.82 4.48
C GLN A 23 1.68 5.46 3.15
N PRO A 24 2.45 6.42 2.62
CA PRO A 24 2.11 7.08 1.36
C PRO A 24 1.89 6.10 0.20
N ALA A 25 2.73 5.07 0.11
CA ALA A 25 2.59 4.03 -0.91
C ALA A 25 1.29 3.22 -0.75
N GLU A 26 0.86 2.91 0.48
CA GLU A 26 -0.40 2.21 0.75
C GLU A 26 -1.60 3.09 0.36
N TYR A 27 -1.57 4.37 0.73
CA TYR A 27 -2.60 5.34 0.35
C TYR A 27 -2.71 5.47 -1.17
N ILE A 28 -1.60 5.72 -1.87
CA ILE A 28 -1.57 5.90 -3.33
C ILE A 28 -2.08 4.64 -4.04
N GLN A 29 -1.72 3.44 -3.58
CA GLN A 29 -2.18 2.19 -4.19
C GLN A 29 -3.69 1.97 -4.04
N MET A 30 -4.27 2.35 -2.90
CA MET A 30 -5.71 2.23 -2.64
C MET A 30 -6.51 3.35 -3.32
N ALA A 31 -6.11 4.60 -3.12
CA ALA A 31 -6.74 5.79 -3.69
C ALA A 31 -6.66 5.79 -5.22
N GLY A 32 -5.56 5.29 -5.80
CA GLY A 32 -5.37 5.16 -7.25
C GLY A 32 -6.31 4.16 -7.93
N ARG A 33 -7.17 3.46 -7.19
CA ARG A 33 -8.27 2.68 -7.76
C ARG A 33 -9.50 3.54 -8.11
N ALA A 34 -9.57 4.79 -7.66
CA ALA A 34 -10.64 5.72 -7.99
C ALA A 34 -10.49 6.28 -9.42
N GLY A 35 -11.61 6.39 -10.12
CA GLY A 35 -11.69 6.82 -11.51
C GLY A 35 -11.57 5.66 -12.49
N ARG A 36 -12.61 5.44 -13.31
CA ARG A 36 -12.59 4.47 -14.40
C ARG A 36 -12.21 5.17 -15.70
N ARG A 37 -11.07 4.77 -16.28
CA ARG A 37 -10.55 5.33 -17.53
C ARG A 37 -11.60 5.26 -18.65
N GLY A 38 -11.92 6.40 -19.25
CA GLY A 38 -12.89 6.52 -20.34
C GLY A 38 -14.36 6.60 -19.92
N LEU A 39 -14.67 6.48 -18.62
CA LEU A 39 -16.04 6.61 -18.09
C LEU A 39 -16.20 7.80 -17.15
N ASP A 40 -15.21 8.04 -16.28
CA ASP A 40 -15.25 9.11 -15.28
C ASP A 40 -14.22 10.19 -15.64
N GLN A 41 -14.59 11.48 -15.57
CA GLN A 41 -13.66 12.59 -15.85
C GLN A 41 -12.57 12.74 -14.78
N THR A 42 -12.92 12.43 -13.52
CA THR A 42 -12.03 12.49 -12.36
C THR A 42 -12.31 11.30 -11.43
N GLY A 43 -11.29 10.89 -10.68
CA GLY A 43 -11.45 9.90 -9.60
C GLY A 43 -11.76 10.60 -8.29
N THR A 44 -12.82 10.18 -7.59
CA THR A 44 -13.19 10.75 -6.29
C THR A 44 -12.68 9.87 -5.15
N VAL A 45 -12.02 10.48 -4.17
CA VAL A 45 -11.55 9.81 -2.96
C VAL A 45 -12.08 10.55 -1.75
N ILE A 46 -12.69 9.80 -0.82
CA ILE A 46 -13.31 10.36 0.40
C ILE A 46 -12.64 9.71 1.62
N ILE A 47 -12.29 10.50 2.62
CA ILE A 47 -11.81 10.02 3.92
C ILE A 47 -12.90 10.32 4.94
N MET A 48 -13.36 9.29 5.64
CA MET A 48 -14.33 9.46 6.73
C MET A 48 -13.62 9.89 8.01
N CYS A 49 -14.11 10.96 8.63
CA CYS A 49 -13.67 11.42 9.95
C CYS A 49 -14.83 11.17 10.92
N LYS A 50 -14.78 10.04 11.65
CA LYS A 50 -15.84 9.65 12.59
C LYS A 50 -15.66 10.24 13.98
N ASP A 51 -14.44 10.24 14.49
CA ASP A 51 -14.10 10.69 15.84
C ASP A 51 -13.54 12.11 15.76
N ASP A 52 -12.21 12.23 15.66
CA ASP A 52 -11.50 13.50 15.53
C ASP A 52 -11.09 13.76 14.09
N VAL A 53 -11.01 15.05 13.75
CA VAL A 53 -10.44 15.50 12.49
C VAL A 53 -8.93 15.25 12.53
N PRO A 54 -8.37 14.46 11.59
CA PRO A 54 -6.93 14.23 11.53
C PRO A 54 -6.16 15.54 11.38
N GLU A 55 -4.98 15.62 12.01
CA GLU A 55 -4.12 16.78 11.83
C GLU A 55 -3.71 16.94 10.35
N GLU A 56 -3.65 18.19 9.90
CA GLU A 56 -3.27 18.53 8.53
C GLU A 56 -1.89 17.97 8.16
N ARG A 57 -0.96 17.96 9.12
CA ARG A 57 0.41 17.45 8.94
C ARG A 57 0.42 15.96 8.61
N ASP A 58 -0.37 15.17 9.34
CA ASP A 58 -0.47 13.73 9.13
C ASP A 58 -1.07 13.43 7.77
N LEU A 59 -2.16 14.12 7.41
CA LEU A 59 -2.79 13.98 6.09
C LEU A 59 -1.82 14.35 4.96
N LYS A 60 -1.10 15.46 5.08
CA LYS A 60 -0.09 15.87 4.09
C LYS A 60 1.02 14.83 3.96
N SER A 61 1.52 14.33 5.08
CA SER A 61 2.57 13.30 5.07
C SER A 61 2.11 12.01 4.40
N MET A 62 0.85 11.60 4.59
CA MET A 62 0.26 10.41 3.99
C MET A 62 -0.03 10.61 2.50
N MET A 63 -0.63 11.74 2.12
CA MET A 63 -1.11 11.98 0.74
C MET A 63 -0.01 12.44 -0.21
N LEU A 64 0.93 13.25 0.28
CA LEU A 64 1.99 13.89 -0.50
C LEU A 64 3.39 13.37 -0.14
N GLY A 65 3.49 12.44 0.80
CA GLY A 65 4.76 11.86 1.21
C GLY A 65 5.46 11.09 0.10
N THR A 66 6.77 10.91 0.26
CA THR A 66 7.55 10.13 -0.70
C THR A 66 7.19 8.65 -0.61
N PRO A 67 7.01 7.96 -1.76
CA PRO A 67 6.80 6.52 -1.77
C PRO A 67 7.98 5.77 -1.13
N THR A 68 7.69 4.64 -0.49
CA THR A 68 8.71 3.78 0.11
C THR A 68 9.68 3.27 -0.93
N ILE A 69 10.99 3.37 -0.65
CA ILE A 69 12.04 2.83 -1.50
C ILE A 69 11.97 1.29 -1.57
N LEU A 70 12.17 0.74 -2.77
CA LEU A 70 12.23 -0.69 -2.98
C LEU A 70 13.52 -1.25 -2.36
N LYS A 71 13.39 -2.03 -1.30
CA LYS A 71 14.51 -2.74 -0.66
C LYS A 71 14.42 -4.23 -0.94
N SER A 72 15.56 -4.84 -1.24
CA SER A 72 15.64 -6.29 -1.40
C SER A 72 15.10 -7.01 -0.15
N LYS A 73 14.24 -7.99 -0.39
CA LYS A 73 13.74 -8.92 0.63
C LYS A 73 14.33 -10.32 0.45
N PHE A 74 15.41 -10.44 -0.33
CA PHE A 74 16.08 -11.73 -0.55
C PHE A 74 16.50 -12.34 0.79
N ARG A 75 16.14 -13.61 0.97
CA ARG A 75 16.51 -14.42 2.12
C ARG A 75 16.82 -15.82 1.63
N LEU A 76 17.91 -16.39 2.13
CA LEU A 76 18.21 -17.79 1.91
C LEU A 76 17.19 -18.65 2.67
N THR A 77 16.66 -19.65 1.98
CA THR A 77 15.75 -20.64 2.56
C THR A 77 16.34 -22.02 2.34
N TYR A 78 16.09 -22.96 3.25
CA TYR A 78 16.60 -24.33 3.12
C TYR A 78 16.16 -24.98 1.80
N SER A 79 14.90 -24.78 1.39
CA SER A 79 14.39 -25.28 0.10
C SER A 79 15.19 -24.74 -1.09
N MET A 80 15.55 -23.46 -1.08
CA MET A 80 16.39 -22.87 -2.13
C MET A 80 17.77 -23.53 -2.17
N ILE A 81 18.42 -23.71 -1.01
CA ILE A 81 19.74 -24.35 -0.92
C ILE A 81 19.67 -25.80 -1.47
N LEU A 82 18.68 -26.57 -1.03
CA LEU A 82 18.48 -27.95 -1.48
C LEU A 82 18.21 -28.04 -2.99
N ASN A 83 17.40 -27.13 -3.55
CA ASN A 83 17.14 -27.09 -4.98
C ASN A 83 18.37 -26.70 -5.79
N LEU A 84 19.19 -25.77 -5.30
CA LEU A 84 20.44 -25.39 -5.96
C LEU A 84 21.45 -26.56 -5.98
N PHE A 85 21.65 -27.25 -4.85
CA PHE A 85 22.50 -28.44 -4.79
C PHE A 85 21.97 -29.58 -5.68
N ARG A 86 20.65 -29.73 -5.78
CA ARG A 86 20.05 -30.72 -6.67
C ARG A 86 20.40 -30.41 -8.12
N VAL A 87 20.17 -29.18 -8.58
CA VAL A 87 20.43 -28.77 -9.98
C VAL A 87 21.91 -28.92 -10.34
N GLU A 88 22.82 -28.56 -9.43
CA GLU A 88 24.27 -28.70 -9.65
C GLU A 88 24.71 -30.16 -9.84
N LYS A 89 24.08 -31.12 -9.16
CA LYS A 89 24.42 -32.56 -9.30
C LYS A 89 23.90 -33.22 -10.59
N TYR A 90 23.04 -32.54 -11.36
CA TYR A 90 22.50 -33.04 -12.63
C TYR A 90 23.09 -32.31 -13.87
N GLN A 91 24.11 -31.48 -13.67
CA GLN A 91 25.04 -31.03 -14.71
C GLN A 91 26.32 -31.87 -14.68
#